data_AF-A0A2D9FPM1-F1
#
_entry.id   AF-A0A2D9FPM1-F1
#
_cell.length_a   1.000
_cell.length_b   1.000
_cell.length_c   1.000
_cell.angle_alpha   90.00
_cell.angle_beta   90.00
_cell.angle_gamma   90.00
#
_symmetry.space_group_name_H-M   'P 1'
#
loop_
_entity.id
_entity.type
_entity.pdbx_description
1 polymer ?
#
loop_
_entity_poly.entity_id
_entity_poly.type
_entity_poly.pdbx_seq_one_letter_code
_entity_poly.pdbx_strand_id
1 'polypeptide(L)'
;MTTSYQEIKQICLQNQQLTKRLIDEFLLYYAADRFKLYREMNKAFARYRHFTKDAPESWINTMKGQYIAHRIFMEDGLINRFINHRALAHLDEEEMAFLRRNQANPWRFSFSEIIDNPAPDFFEIEDVFTGENLLLYSPSTSEILQDRDPLLWFNLLSYNGSCYESYGVINPFQSFEPEDILFYASQLNPDQWIENPSKLMELVSKDPVPYMLLLLKSELPLVFQGDDQFVQNTGEFLDDSFESSVLKDAFTIEYAHDVYRLSLKDRSEFPHFSVAYYDESEQLLFLSATTDRGYDALVDALNDCGYNLPYNPDFRVNTAMMNTVQEILRKDINLNPYEDLFKKMDTKESGEVDNLNNMLAEILPDLNAGLKPDAKKLAQQFNVNEENARELIDELWKKYGNL
;
A
#
# COMPACT_ATOMS: atom_id res chain seq x y z
N MET A 1 -22.64 -30.70 6.91
CA MET A 1 -23.51 -30.52 5.73
C MET A 1 -22.77 -29.57 4.82
N THR A 2 -22.43 -29.98 3.61
CA THR A 2 -21.76 -29.11 2.63
C THR A 2 -22.85 -28.25 1.99
N THR A 3 -23.03 -27.02 2.47
CA THR A 3 -23.94 -26.05 1.86
C THR A 3 -23.50 -25.80 0.42
N SER A 4 -24.44 -25.78 -0.52
CA SER A 4 -24.10 -25.54 -1.93
C SER A 4 -23.78 -24.07 -2.16
N TYR A 5 -22.76 -23.73 -2.97
CA TYR A 5 -22.49 -22.34 -3.39
C TYR A 5 -23.71 -21.65 -4.03
N GLN A 6 -24.63 -22.42 -4.63
CA GLN A 6 -25.89 -21.89 -5.15
C GLN A 6 -26.81 -21.39 -4.03
N GLU A 7 -26.88 -22.08 -2.90
CA GLU A 7 -27.65 -21.66 -1.73
C GLU A 7 -27.05 -20.40 -1.10
N ILE A 8 -25.72 -20.38 -0.94
CA ILE A 8 -24.99 -19.20 -0.42
C ILE A 8 -25.23 -17.99 -1.34
N LYS A 9 -25.18 -18.18 -2.66
CA LYS A 9 -25.44 -17.10 -3.62
C LYS A 9 -26.83 -16.49 -3.46
N GLN A 10 -27.87 -17.29 -3.20
CA GLN A 10 -29.21 -16.74 -2.93
C GLN A 10 -29.25 -15.92 -1.64
N ILE A 11 -28.53 -16.34 -0.60
CA ILE A 11 -28.39 -15.57 0.64
C ILE A 11 -27.72 -14.23 0.37
N CYS A 12 -26.63 -14.20 -0.41
CA CYS A 12 -25.95 -12.96 -0.79
C CYS A 12 -26.88 -12.02 -1.57
N LEU A 13 -27.60 -12.52 -2.57
CA LEU A 13 -28.52 -11.70 -3.37
C LEU A 13 -29.65 -11.10 -2.52
N GLN A 14 -30.19 -11.85 -1.56
CA GLN A 14 -31.17 -11.34 -0.60
C GLN A 14 -30.54 -10.29 0.33
N ASN A 15 -29.33 -10.56 0.84
CA ASN A 15 -28.59 -9.64 1.69
C ASN A 15 -28.29 -8.31 0.97
N GLN A 16 -27.93 -8.34 -0.31
CA GLN A 16 -27.70 -7.16 -1.15
C GLN A 16 -28.96 -6.31 -1.32
N GLN A 17 -30.14 -6.93 -1.49
CA GLN A 17 -31.41 -6.20 -1.54
C GLN A 17 -31.70 -5.48 -0.21
N LEU A 18 -31.42 -6.14 0.91
CA LEU A 18 -31.57 -5.54 2.24
C LEU A 18 -30.55 -4.42 2.48
N THR A 19 -29.30 -4.62 2.10
CA THR A 19 -28.25 -3.59 2.16
C THR A 19 -28.67 -2.35 1.39
N LYS A 20 -29.13 -2.50 0.15
CA LYS A 20 -29.61 -1.35 -0.65
C LYS A 20 -30.76 -0.61 0.04
N ARG A 21 -31.81 -1.34 0.43
CA ARG A 21 -33.02 -0.75 1.01
C ARG A 21 -32.77 -0.11 2.39
N LEU A 22 -32.02 -0.79 3.25
CA LEU A 22 -31.86 -0.38 4.65
C LEU A 22 -30.63 0.50 4.86
N ILE A 23 -29.52 0.18 4.23
CA ILE A 23 -28.27 0.89 4.42
C ILE A 23 -28.24 2.09 3.48
N ASP A 24 -28.20 1.84 2.17
CA ASP A 24 -27.97 2.89 1.17
C ASP A 24 -29.09 3.92 1.16
N GLU A 25 -30.35 3.47 1.17
CA GLU A 25 -31.52 4.36 1.04
C GLU A 25 -31.97 5.00 2.37
N PHE A 26 -31.53 4.48 3.52
CA PHE A 26 -32.02 4.93 4.83
C PHE A 26 -30.92 5.20 5.88
N LEU A 27 -30.21 4.16 6.34
CA LEU A 27 -29.35 4.28 7.53
C LEU A 27 -28.16 5.22 7.33
N LEU A 28 -27.58 5.27 6.13
CA LEU A 28 -26.50 6.22 5.85
C LEU A 28 -26.95 7.66 6.12
N TYR A 29 -28.09 8.05 5.56
CA TYR A 29 -28.65 9.39 5.71
C TYR A 29 -29.09 9.66 7.15
N TYR A 30 -29.79 8.70 7.76
CA TYR A 30 -30.26 8.81 9.13
C TYR A 30 -29.10 8.99 10.11
N ALA A 31 -28.07 8.14 10.02
CA ALA A 31 -26.93 8.21 10.91
C ALA A 31 -26.11 9.48 10.67
N ALA A 32 -25.94 9.87 9.41
CA ALA A 32 -25.15 11.03 9.05
C ALA A 32 -25.76 12.36 9.51
N ASP A 33 -27.08 12.50 9.46
CA ASP A 33 -27.78 13.65 10.03
C ASP A 33 -27.82 13.60 11.57
N ARG A 34 -28.31 12.49 12.14
CA ARG A 34 -28.56 12.36 13.58
C ARG A 34 -27.28 12.42 14.42
N PHE A 35 -26.21 11.79 13.95
CA PHE A 35 -24.93 11.70 14.67
C PHE A 35 -23.85 12.62 14.09
N LYS A 36 -24.22 13.52 13.17
CA LYS A 36 -23.32 14.48 12.51
C LYS A 36 -22.16 13.82 11.76
N LEU A 37 -22.31 12.57 11.29
CA LEU A 37 -21.25 11.89 10.55
C LEU A 37 -20.90 12.62 9.25
N TYR A 38 -21.84 13.34 8.62
CA TYR A 38 -21.50 14.16 7.45
C TYR A 38 -20.40 15.17 7.75
N ARG A 39 -20.46 15.82 8.93
CA ARG A 39 -19.46 16.80 9.33
C ARG A 39 -18.12 16.13 9.63
N GLU A 40 -18.14 14.99 10.32
CA GLU A 40 -16.95 14.22 10.65
C GLU A 40 -16.25 13.70 9.40
N MET A 41 -16.99 13.00 8.54
CA MET A 41 -16.56 12.48 7.25
C MET A 41 -16.01 13.60 6.36
N ASN A 42 -16.74 14.71 6.18
CA ASN A 42 -16.24 15.83 5.38
C ASN A 42 -14.95 16.42 5.97
N LYS A 43 -14.82 16.47 7.30
CA LYS A 43 -13.57 16.91 7.94
C LYS A 43 -12.42 15.93 7.70
N ALA A 44 -12.68 14.62 7.72
CA ALA A 44 -11.67 13.60 7.44
C ALA A 44 -11.16 13.70 6.00
N PHE A 45 -12.05 13.71 5.01
CA PHE A 45 -11.68 13.84 3.59
C PHE A 45 -11.08 15.22 3.26
N ALA A 46 -11.50 16.30 3.93
CA ALA A 46 -10.97 17.64 3.66
C ALA A 46 -9.47 17.77 3.95
N ARG A 47 -8.89 16.93 4.81
CA ARG A 47 -7.43 16.89 5.07
C ARG A 47 -6.63 16.53 3.81
N TYR A 48 -7.27 15.81 2.90
CA TYR A 48 -6.68 15.30 1.65
C TYR A 48 -7.30 15.94 0.41
N ARG A 49 -7.89 17.14 0.55
CA ARG A 49 -8.52 17.85 -0.59
C ARG A 49 -7.54 18.08 -1.73
N HIS A 50 -6.26 18.26 -1.43
CA HIS A 50 -5.22 18.44 -2.43
C HIS A 50 -5.01 17.23 -3.33
N PHE A 51 -5.21 16.04 -2.78
CA PHE A 51 -5.02 14.77 -3.47
C PHE A 51 -6.31 14.34 -4.18
N THR A 52 -7.47 14.69 -3.60
CA THR A 52 -8.79 14.30 -4.12
C THR A 52 -9.40 15.29 -5.12
N LYS A 53 -8.79 16.46 -5.34
CA LYS A 53 -9.39 17.55 -6.15
C LYS A 53 -9.71 17.17 -7.60
N ASP A 54 -8.90 16.29 -8.18
CA ASP A 54 -9.01 15.88 -9.60
C ASP A 54 -9.63 14.48 -9.74
N ALA A 55 -9.97 13.83 -8.61
CA ALA A 55 -10.61 12.53 -8.61
C ALA A 55 -12.09 12.65 -9.04
N PRO A 56 -12.66 11.62 -9.71
CA PRO A 56 -14.08 11.59 -10.04
C PRO A 56 -14.94 11.79 -8.80
N GLU A 57 -15.89 12.73 -8.85
CA GLU A 57 -16.75 13.05 -7.71
C GLU A 57 -17.55 11.80 -7.23
N SER A 58 -17.96 10.96 -8.17
CA SER A 58 -18.64 9.69 -7.89
C SER A 58 -17.81 8.75 -7.02
N TRP A 59 -16.50 8.67 -7.24
CA TRP A 59 -15.60 7.84 -6.43
C TRP A 59 -15.52 8.35 -5.01
N ILE A 60 -15.29 9.66 -4.84
CA ILE A 60 -15.22 10.30 -3.52
C ILE A 60 -16.54 10.16 -2.78
N ASN A 61 -17.68 10.30 -3.46
CA ASN A 61 -19.00 10.14 -2.85
C ASN A 61 -19.26 8.68 -2.43
N THR A 62 -18.78 7.70 -3.19
CA THR A 62 -18.89 6.28 -2.82
C THR A 62 -18.03 5.95 -1.61
N MET A 63 -16.77 6.42 -1.58
CA MET A 63 -15.90 6.30 -0.40
C MET A 63 -16.52 6.94 0.85
N LYS A 64 -17.14 8.10 0.70
CA LYS A 64 -17.88 8.77 1.79
C LYS A 64 -19.02 7.90 2.34
N GLY A 65 -19.79 7.26 1.46
CA GLY A 65 -20.83 6.29 1.85
C GLY A 65 -20.24 5.10 2.61
N GLN A 66 -19.15 4.53 2.08
CA GLN A 66 -18.40 3.42 2.71
C GLN A 66 -17.85 3.80 4.09
N TYR A 67 -17.31 5.01 4.25
CA TYR A 67 -16.89 5.53 5.55
C TYR A 67 -18.06 5.58 6.55
N ILE A 68 -19.21 6.11 6.15
CA ILE A 68 -20.39 6.19 7.03
C ILE A 68 -20.87 4.78 7.41
N ALA A 69 -20.95 3.86 6.45
CA ALA A 69 -21.35 2.47 6.71
C ALA A 69 -20.41 1.80 7.72
N HIS A 70 -19.09 1.93 7.53
CA HIS A 70 -18.10 1.47 8.47
C HIS A 70 -18.34 2.05 9.88
N ARG A 71 -18.57 3.36 10.02
CA ARG A 71 -18.85 3.98 11.33
C ARG A 71 -20.16 3.53 11.98
N ILE A 72 -21.13 3.05 11.20
CA ILE A 72 -22.37 2.47 11.72
C ILE A 72 -22.11 1.07 12.27
N PHE A 73 -21.45 0.22 11.49
CA PHE A 73 -21.40 -1.23 11.73
C PHE A 73 -20.06 -1.76 12.25
N MET A 74 -19.02 -0.94 12.38
CA MET A 74 -17.76 -1.35 13.01
C MET A 74 -17.95 -1.79 14.46
N GLU A 75 -16.93 -2.41 15.04
CA GLU A 75 -16.92 -2.76 16.45
C GLU A 75 -17.17 -1.50 17.31
N ASP A 76 -18.06 -1.62 18.30
CA ASP A 76 -18.58 -0.50 19.09
C ASP A 76 -19.20 0.67 18.27
N GLY A 77 -19.57 0.39 17.02
CA GLY A 77 -20.16 1.32 16.07
C GLY A 77 -21.55 1.83 16.48
N LEU A 78 -22.08 2.79 15.71
CA LEU A 78 -23.31 3.48 16.06
C LEU A 78 -24.55 2.58 16.12
N ILE A 79 -24.57 1.46 15.39
CA ILE A 79 -25.69 0.52 15.41
C ILE A 79 -26.03 0.09 16.84
N ASN A 80 -25.02 -0.10 17.70
CA ASN A 80 -25.19 -0.44 19.11
C ASN A 80 -25.98 0.60 19.91
N ARG A 81 -25.96 1.86 19.47
CA ARG A 81 -26.62 2.98 20.15
C ARG A 81 -28.08 3.13 19.72
N PHE A 82 -28.43 2.74 18.51
CA PHE A 82 -29.76 3.03 17.94
C PHE A 82 -30.55 1.81 17.46
N ILE A 83 -30.03 0.59 17.61
CA ILE A 83 -30.76 -0.65 17.23
C ILE A 83 -32.14 -0.77 17.91
N ASN A 84 -32.30 -0.21 19.12
CA ASN A 84 -33.57 -0.19 19.85
C ASN A 84 -34.29 1.18 19.77
N HIS A 85 -33.84 2.08 18.91
CA HIS A 85 -34.40 3.43 18.79
C HIS A 85 -35.71 3.42 18.00
N ARG A 86 -36.68 4.25 18.40
CA ARG A 86 -38.01 4.35 17.76
C ARG A 86 -37.98 4.64 16.26
N ALA A 87 -36.89 5.19 15.75
CA ALA A 87 -36.72 5.46 14.32
C ALA A 87 -36.72 4.15 13.50
N LEU A 88 -36.36 3.02 14.10
CA LEU A 88 -36.38 1.70 13.47
C LEU A 88 -37.69 0.94 13.70
N ALA A 89 -38.67 1.50 14.42
CA ALA A 89 -39.91 0.79 14.76
C ALA A 89 -40.82 0.50 13.57
N HIS A 90 -40.53 1.09 12.40
CA HIS A 90 -41.24 0.84 11.15
C HIS A 90 -40.67 -0.36 10.38
N LEU A 91 -39.51 -0.88 10.79
CA LEU A 91 -38.85 -2.00 10.14
C LEU A 91 -39.56 -3.31 10.51
N ASP A 92 -39.66 -4.21 9.54
CA ASP A 92 -40.21 -5.54 9.74
C ASP A 92 -39.22 -6.49 10.47
N GLU A 93 -39.65 -7.73 10.71
CA GLU A 93 -38.84 -8.72 11.43
C GLU A 93 -37.58 -9.12 10.66
N GLU A 94 -37.64 -9.19 9.32
CA GLU A 94 -36.51 -9.55 8.47
C GLU A 94 -35.47 -8.43 8.46
N GLU A 95 -35.91 -7.18 8.30
CA GLU A 95 -35.07 -5.99 8.32
C GLU A 95 -34.38 -5.83 9.69
N MET A 96 -35.12 -6.02 10.78
CA MET A 96 -34.53 -5.99 12.12
C MET A 96 -33.58 -7.15 12.38
N ALA A 97 -33.85 -8.34 11.85
CA ALA A 97 -32.94 -9.47 11.94
C ALA A 97 -31.63 -9.20 11.18
N PHE A 98 -31.71 -8.59 9.99
CA PHE A 98 -30.55 -8.13 9.23
C PHE A 98 -29.69 -7.15 10.04
N LEU A 99 -30.29 -6.12 10.64
CA LEU A 99 -29.53 -5.15 11.44
C LEU A 99 -28.89 -5.77 12.67
N ARG A 100 -29.58 -6.69 13.35
CA ARG A 100 -29.02 -7.41 14.50
C ARG A 100 -27.87 -8.33 14.10
N ARG A 101 -27.93 -8.95 12.92
CA ARG A 101 -26.83 -9.76 12.39
C ARG A 101 -25.58 -8.91 12.17
N ASN A 102 -25.73 -7.76 11.53
CA ASN A 102 -24.62 -6.82 11.28
C ASN A 102 -24.12 -6.15 12.57
N GLN A 103 -24.97 -6.01 13.59
CA GLN A 103 -24.53 -5.60 14.93
C GLN A 103 -23.65 -6.68 15.59
N ALA A 104 -24.04 -7.96 15.45
CA ALA A 104 -23.31 -9.09 16.05
C ALA A 104 -22.04 -9.48 15.26
N ASN A 105 -21.95 -9.08 13.99
CA ASN A 105 -20.81 -9.35 13.11
C ASN A 105 -20.34 -8.01 12.53
N PRO A 106 -19.48 -7.29 13.26
CA PRO A 106 -19.08 -5.94 12.88
C PRO A 106 -18.40 -5.90 11.52
N TRP A 107 -18.63 -4.80 10.81
CA TRP A 107 -17.97 -4.56 9.52
C TRP A 107 -16.54 -4.11 9.76
N ARG A 108 -15.61 -4.64 8.97
CA ARG A 108 -14.20 -4.28 9.07
C ARG A 108 -13.59 -4.09 7.70
N PHE A 109 -12.67 -3.14 7.60
CA PHE A 109 -11.77 -3.10 6.46
C PHE A 109 -10.80 -4.29 6.54
N SER A 110 -10.40 -4.78 5.38
CA SER A 110 -9.47 -5.90 5.23
C SER A 110 -8.53 -5.60 4.07
N PHE A 111 -7.25 -5.87 4.27
CA PHE A 111 -6.28 -6.02 3.20
C PHE A 111 -6.14 -7.51 2.94
N SER A 112 -6.41 -7.95 1.72
CA SER A 112 -6.50 -9.38 1.44
C SER A 112 -5.95 -9.78 0.08
N GLU A 113 -5.49 -11.02 -0.02
CA GLU A 113 -5.11 -11.69 -1.26
C GLU A 113 -6.14 -12.76 -1.62
N ILE A 114 -6.30 -13.05 -2.92
CA ILE A 114 -7.15 -14.16 -3.38
C ILE A 114 -6.30 -15.41 -3.43
N ILE A 115 -6.70 -16.43 -2.68
CA ILE A 115 -6.00 -17.72 -2.56
C ILE A 115 -6.61 -18.77 -3.50
N ASP A 116 -7.93 -18.78 -3.63
CA ASP A 116 -8.65 -19.70 -4.52
C ASP A 116 -9.96 -19.10 -5.05
N ASN A 117 -10.50 -19.69 -6.13
CA ASN A 117 -11.78 -19.34 -6.74
C ASN A 117 -12.65 -20.61 -6.83
N PRO A 118 -13.26 -21.05 -5.71
CA PRO A 118 -13.92 -22.35 -5.64
C PRO A 118 -15.24 -22.45 -6.43
N ALA A 119 -15.84 -21.31 -6.79
CA ALA A 119 -17.06 -21.23 -7.61
C ALA A 119 -17.21 -19.83 -8.24
N PRO A 120 -17.98 -19.66 -9.32
CA PRO A 120 -18.17 -18.35 -9.94
C PRO A 120 -18.62 -17.27 -8.94
N ASP A 121 -17.90 -16.15 -8.91
CA ASP A 121 -18.05 -15.01 -8.00
C ASP A 121 -17.71 -15.30 -6.53
N PHE A 122 -17.18 -16.49 -6.21
CA PHE A 122 -16.73 -16.86 -4.88
C PHE A 122 -15.20 -16.96 -4.84
N PHE A 123 -14.61 -16.37 -3.81
CA PHE A 123 -13.17 -16.30 -3.63
C PHE A 123 -12.83 -16.72 -2.20
N GLU A 124 -11.85 -17.62 -2.06
CA GLU A 124 -11.15 -17.78 -0.78
C GLU A 124 -10.11 -16.66 -0.72
N ILE A 125 -10.22 -15.80 0.29
CA ILE A 125 -9.30 -14.69 0.51
C ILE A 125 -8.61 -14.85 1.85
N GLU A 126 -7.35 -14.45 1.94
CA GLU A 126 -6.60 -14.35 3.19
C GLU A 126 -6.38 -12.87 3.52
N ASP A 127 -6.78 -12.44 4.71
CA ASP A 127 -6.43 -11.11 5.21
C ASP A 127 -4.96 -11.11 5.64
N VAL A 128 -4.11 -10.42 4.86
CA VAL A 128 -2.63 -10.49 4.97
C VAL A 128 -2.07 -10.01 6.31
N PHE A 129 -2.86 -9.27 7.10
CA PHE A 129 -2.45 -8.77 8.41
C PHE A 129 -3.00 -9.57 9.58
N THR A 130 -4.07 -10.34 9.37
CA THR A 130 -4.67 -11.16 10.44
C THR A 130 -4.47 -12.66 10.23
N GLY A 131 -4.11 -13.09 9.01
CA GLY A 131 -4.05 -14.50 8.60
C GLY A 131 -5.42 -15.18 8.55
N GLU A 132 -6.50 -14.41 8.60
CA GLU A 132 -7.86 -14.96 8.60
C GLU A 132 -8.27 -15.32 7.16
N ASN A 133 -8.61 -16.60 6.95
CA ASN A 133 -9.17 -17.09 5.69
C ASN A 133 -10.68 -16.90 5.66
N LEU A 134 -11.18 -16.23 4.62
CA LEU A 134 -12.58 -15.85 4.45
C LEU A 134 -13.10 -16.35 3.10
N LEU A 135 -14.37 -16.76 3.07
CA LEU A 135 -15.10 -16.93 1.81
C LEU A 135 -15.77 -15.61 1.45
N LEU A 136 -15.36 -14.99 0.35
CA LEU A 136 -15.93 -13.76 -0.21
C LEU A 136 -16.85 -14.10 -1.39
N TYR A 137 -18.03 -13.50 -1.44
CA TYR A 137 -18.84 -13.41 -2.66
C TYR A 137 -18.77 -12.00 -3.24
N SER A 138 -18.28 -11.86 -4.46
CA SER A 138 -18.12 -10.56 -5.12
C SER A 138 -18.12 -10.67 -6.65
N PRO A 139 -19.27 -10.43 -7.32
CA PRO A 139 -19.32 -10.39 -8.78
C PRO A 139 -18.42 -9.30 -9.38
N SER A 140 -18.27 -8.17 -8.70
CA SER A 140 -17.38 -7.09 -9.16
C SER A 140 -15.91 -7.48 -9.09
N THR A 141 -15.50 -8.35 -8.16
CA THR A 141 -14.15 -8.95 -8.17
C THR A 141 -13.95 -9.81 -9.42
N SER A 142 -14.95 -10.63 -9.80
CA SER A 142 -14.91 -11.39 -11.06
C SER A 142 -14.75 -10.49 -12.29
N GLU A 143 -15.45 -9.34 -12.32
CA GLU A 143 -15.33 -8.37 -13.42
C GLU A 143 -13.94 -7.74 -13.48
N ILE A 144 -13.39 -7.32 -12.34
CA ILE A 144 -12.04 -6.73 -12.27
C ILE A 144 -10.96 -7.73 -12.73
N LEU A 145 -11.08 -8.99 -12.34
CA LEU A 145 -10.14 -10.07 -12.70
C LEU A 145 -10.17 -10.46 -14.19
N GLN A 146 -11.12 -9.94 -14.99
CA GLN A 146 -11.12 -10.19 -16.44
C GLN A 146 -9.98 -9.46 -17.14
N ASP A 147 -9.62 -8.27 -16.63
CA ASP A 147 -8.68 -7.35 -17.29
C ASP A 147 -7.49 -6.97 -16.40
N ARG A 148 -7.47 -7.40 -15.13
CA ARG A 148 -6.44 -7.03 -14.15
C ARG A 148 -6.00 -8.24 -13.32
N ASP A 149 -4.78 -8.16 -12.82
CA ASP A 149 -4.19 -9.13 -11.89
C ASP A 149 -3.71 -8.42 -10.62
N PRO A 150 -4.62 -8.06 -9.70
CA PRO A 150 -4.28 -7.27 -8.51
C PRO A 150 -3.53 -8.13 -7.49
N LEU A 151 -2.47 -7.56 -6.91
CA LEU A 151 -1.67 -8.20 -5.87
C LEU A 151 -2.37 -8.15 -4.51
N LEU A 152 -3.01 -7.02 -4.20
CA LEU A 152 -3.62 -6.79 -2.89
C LEU A 152 -4.99 -6.13 -3.05
N TRP A 153 -5.93 -6.47 -2.18
CA TRP A 153 -7.28 -5.90 -2.19
C TRP A 153 -7.56 -5.17 -0.87
N PHE A 154 -8.16 -3.97 -0.93
CA PHE A 154 -8.61 -3.26 0.26
C PHE A 154 -10.12 -3.02 0.25
N ASN A 155 -10.85 -3.80 1.06
CA ASN A 155 -12.31 -3.85 1.01
C ASN A 155 -12.93 -3.69 2.39
N LEU A 156 -14.09 -3.00 2.45
CA LEU A 156 -14.96 -3.06 3.63
C LEU A 156 -15.81 -4.33 3.54
N LEU A 157 -15.62 -5.25 4.48
CA LEU A 157 -16.27 -6.55 4.48
C LEU A 157 -17.42 -6.61 5.48
N SER A 158 -18.48 -7.32 5.10
CA SER A 158 -19.65 -7.63 5.93
C SER A 158 -19.96 -9.11 5.88
N TYR A 159 -20.24 -9.73 7.03
CA TYR A 159 -20.60 -11.15 7.08
C TYR A 159 -22.12 -11.33 7.09
N ASN A 160 -22.66 -12.02 6.08
CA ASN A 160 -24.09 -12.21 5.93
C ASN A 160 -24.64 -13.44 6.68
N GLY A 161 -23.79 -14.18 7.40
CA GLY A 161 -24.16 -15.43 8.07
C GLY A 161 -23.78 -16.70 7.32
N SER A 162 -23.29 -16.58 6.08
CA SER A 162 -22.81 -17.71 5.27
C SER A 162 -21.50 -17.41 4.55
N CYS A 163 -21.27 -16.18 4.11
CA CYS A 163 -20.00 -15.72 3.58
C CYS A 163 -19.84 -14.20 3.82
N TYR A 164 -18.68 -13.67 3.43
CA TYR A 164 -18.40 -12.24 3.41
C TYR A 164 -18.83 -11.62 2.08
N GLU A 165 -19.20 -10.35 2.12
CA GLU A 165 -19.49 -9.51 0.95
C GLU A 165 -18.80 -8.15 1.12
N SER A 166 -18.25 -7.63 0.02
CA SER A 166 -17.69 -6.28 -0.01
C SER A 166 -18.78 -5.22 -0.10
N TYR A 167 -18.63 -4.12 0.63
CA TYR A 167 -19.52 -2.97 0.56
C TYR A 167 -18.78 -1.72 0.09
N GLY A 168 -19.38 -0.97 -0.83
CA GLY A 168 -18.84 0.29 -1.32
C GLY A 168 -17.77 0.08 -2.40
N VAL A 169 -16.65 0.80 -2.30
CA VAL A 169 -15.59 0.71 -3.29
C VAL A 169 -14.73 -0.54 -3.04
N ILE A 170 -14.48 -1.29 -4.11
CA ILE A 170 -13.52 -2.40 -4.14
C ILE A 170 -12.20 -1.84 -4.66
N ASN A 171 -11.13 -2.00 -3.90
CA ASN A 171 -9.84 -1.40 -4.22
C ASN A 171 -8.83 -2.50 -4.59
N PRO A 172 -8.67 -2.82 -5.89
CA PRO A 172 -7.63 -3.72 -6.37
C PRO A 172 -6.30 -2.96 -6.54
N PHE A 173 -5.22 -3.34 -5.86
CA PHE A 173 -3.91 -2.73 -6.03
C PHE A 173 -3.01 -3.58 -6.92
N GLN A 174 -2.44 -2.97 -7.97
CA GLN A 174 -1.53 -3.64 -8.90
C GLN A 174 -0.06 -3.65 -8.45
N SER A 175 0.32 -2.77 -7.51
CA SER A 175 1.72 -2.58 -7.10
C SER A 175 1.93 -2.34 -5.62
N PHE A 176 0.88 -2.44 -4.81
CA PHE A 176 1.02 -2.32 -3.36
C PHE A 176 1.01 -3.71 -2.74
N GLU A 177 2.06 -3.98 -1.98
CA GLU A 177 2.29 -5.20 -1.23
C GLU A 177 2.05 -4.94 0.28
N PRO A 178 1.94 -5.97 1.13
CA PRO A 178 1.69 -5.79 2.56
C PRO A 178 2.71 -4.86 3.26
N GLU A 179 3.98 -4.95 2.90
CA GLU A 179 5.07 -4.12 3.43
C GLU A 179 4.88 -2.64 3.10
N ASP A 180 4.35 -2.33 1.91
CA ASP A 180 4.03 -0.95 1.50
C ASP A 180 2.97 -0.32 2.41
N ILE A 181 2.01 -1.12 2.88
CA ILE A 181 0.95 -0.64 3.76
C ILE A 181 1.49 -0.37 5.17
N LEU A 182 2.39 -1.22 5.68
CA LEU A 182 3.09 -0.99 6.95
C LEU A 182 3.97 0.26 6.87
N PHE A 183 4.71 0.43 5.77
CA PHE A 183 5.46 1.64 5.48
C PHE A 183 4.53 2.85 5.50
N TYR A 184 3.43 2.83 4.74
CA TYR A 184 2.49 3.94 4.66
C TYR A 184 1.88 4.29 6.03
N ALA A 185 1.55 3.29 6.84
CA ALA A 185 1.04 3.50 8.19
C ALA A 185 2.07 4.15 9.12
N SER A 186 3.33 3.75 9.04
CA SER A 186 4.45 4.39 9.74
C SER A 186 4.62 5.84 9.28
N GLN A 187 4.49 6.11 7.97
CA GLN A 187 4.56 7.48 7.44
C GLN A 187 3.39 8.36 7.87
N LEU A 188 2.20 7.80 8.10
CA LEU A 188 1.04 8.50 8.67
C LEU A 188 1.21 8.81 10.17
N ASN A 189 2.03 8.03 10.88
CA ASN A 189 2.21 8.10 12.33
C ASN A 189 3.71 8.22 12.66
N PRO A 190 4.37 9.36 12.35
CA PRO A 190 5.83 9.46 12.38
C PRO A 190 6.47 9.24 13.77
N ASP A 191 5.68 9.33 14.84
CA ASP A 191 6.15 9.05 16.21
C ASP A 191 6.11 7.56 16.57
N GLN A 192 5.68 6.70 15.64
CA GLN A 192 5.46 5.27 15.87
C GLN A 192 5.92 4.44 14.67
N TRP A 193 6.75 3.45 14.95
CA TRP A 193 7.11 2.41 14.00
C TRP A 193 6.02 1.32 13.98
N ILE A 194 5.39 1.12 12.82
CA ILE A 194 4.25 0.19 12.66
C ILE A 194 4.71 -1.08 11.94
N GLU A 195 5.15 -2.07 12.72
CA GLU A 195 5.39 -3.45 12.24
C GLU A 195 4.28 -4.41 12.64
N ASN A 196 3.52 -4.06 13.67
CA ASN A 196 2.53 -4.97 14.24
C ASN A 196 1.24 -4.94 13.39
N PRO A 197 0.85 -6.05 12.76
CA PRO A 197 -0.34 -6.11 11.92
C PRO A 197 -1.64 -5.77 12.66
N SER A 198 -1.77 -6.18 13.93
CA SER A 198 -2.92 -5.81 14.76
C SER A 198 -2.97 -4.30 14.99
N LYS A 199 -1.82 -3.66 15.20
CA LYS A 199 -1.75 -2.22 15.37
C LYS A 199 -2.14 -1.47 14.10
N LEU A 200 -1.69 -1.95 12.94
CA LEU A 200 -2.11 -1.43 11.65
C LEU A 200 -3.64 -1.48 11.51
N MET A 201 -4.27 -2.63 11.79
CA MET A 201 -5.72 -2.76 11.63
C MET A 201 -6.52 -1.89 12.62
N GLU A 202 -6.00 -1.63 13.82
CA GLU A 202 -6.57 -0.60 14.72
C GLU A 202 -6.53 0.79 14.10
N LEU A 203 -5.42 1.17 13.47
CA LEU A 203 -5.27 2.48 12.81
C LEU A 203 -6.21 2.61 11.62
N VAL A 204 -6.31 1.57 10.79
CA VAL A 204 -7.23 1.49 9.65
C VAL A 204 -8.67 1.63 10.12
N SER A 205 -9.07 0.91 11.17
CA SER A 205 -10.41 1.02 11.73
C SER A 205 -10.69 2.43 12.28
N LYS A 206 -9.72 3.04 12.95
CA LYS A 206 -9.89 4.37 13.55
C LYS A 206 -10.01 5.50 12.52
N ASP A 207 -9.16 5.50 11.49
CA ASP A 207 -9.17 6.50 10.42
C ASP A 207 -8.89 5.80 9.07
N PRO A 208 -9.93 5.24 8.41
CA PRO A 208 -9.75 4.48 7.17
C PRO A 208 -9.49 5.38 5.95
N VAL A 209 -9.76 6.68 6.04
CA VAL A 209 -9.73 7.61 4.90
C VAL A 209 -8.39 7.60 4.16
N PRO A 210 -7.21 7.67 4.81
CA PRO A 210 -5.93 7.64 4.10
C PRO A 210 -5.75 6.37 3.26
N TYR A 211 -6.15 5.22 3.80
CA TYR A 211 -6.06 3.93 3.12
C TYR A 211 -7.05 3.81 1.96
N MET A 212 -8.26 4.36 2.11
CA MET A 212 -9.24 4.41 1.01
C MET A 212 -8.72 5.25 -0.18
N LEU A 213 -7.93 6.29 0.11
CA LEU A 213 -7.37 7.16 -0.92
C LEU A 213 -6.27 6.49 -1.74
N LEU A 214 -5.67 5.40 -1.26
CA LEU A 214 -4.72 4.60 -2.05
C LEU A 214 -5.33 4.10 -3.37
N LEU A 215 -6.67 3.97 -3.45
CA LEU A 215 -7.36 3.65 -4.70
C LEU A 215 -6.99 4.59 -5.85
N LEU A 216 -6.74 5.87 -5.57
CA LEU A 216 -6.40 6.85 -6.62
C LEU A 216 -5.04 6.57 -7.29
N LYS A 217 -4.28 5.62 -6.75
CA LYS A 217 -2.98 5.15 -7.26
C LYS A 217 -2.93 3.63 -7.42
N SER A 218 -4.09 2.97 -7.39
CA SER A 218 -4.22 1.52 -7.45
C SER A 218 -3.71 0.88 -8.74
N GLU A 219 -3.76 1.61 -9.84
CA GLU A 219 -3.34 1.16 -11.17
C GLU A 219 -1.85 1.38 -11.45
N LEU A 220 -1.09 1.91 -10.47
CA LEU A 220 0.34 2.03 -10.67
C LEU A 220 0.94 0.61 -10.83
N PRO A 221 1.78 0.38 -11.84
CA PRO A 221 2.43 -0.90 -12.06
C PRO A 221 3.61 -1.12 -11.11
N LEU A 222 3.90 -2.38 -10.84
CA LEU A 222 5.23 -2.77 -10.36
C LEU A 222 6.28 -2.48 -11.43
N VAL A 223 7.43 -2.00 -10.98
CA VAL A 223 8.60 -1.71 -11.81
C VAL A 223 9.62 -2.83 -11.63
N PHE A 224 10.15 -3.32 -12.74
CA PHE A 224 11.17 -4.36 -12.77
C PHE A 224 12.34 -3.92 -13.67
N GLN A 225 13.51 -4.49 -13.41
CA GLN A 225 14.63 -4.57 -14.35
C GLN A 225 15.02 -6.05 -14.47
N GLY A 226 14.67 -6.69 -15.59
CA GLY A 226 14.81 -8.13 -15.72
C GLY A 226 14.01 -8.89 -14.65
N ASP A 227 14.70 -9.65 -13.79
CA ASP A 227 14.08 -10.41 -12.69
C ASP A 227 14.07 -9.63 -11.35
N ASP A 228 14.65 -8.42 -11.31
CA ASP A 228 14.68 -7.60 -10.09
C ASP A 228 13.47 -6.67 -10.04
N GLN A 229 12.67 -6.78 -8.98
CA GLN A 229 11.69 -5.75 -8.64
C GLN A 229 12.43 -4.52 -8.09
N PHE A 230 12.04 -3.34 -8.55
CA PHE A 230 12.62 -2.09 -8.09
C PHE A 230 11.92 -1.65 -6.79
N VAL A 231 12.62 -1.83 -5.67
CA VAL A 231 12.12 -1.56 -4.31
C VAL A 231 13.20 -0.88 -3.51
N GLN A 232 12.85 0.11 -2.69
CA GLN A 232 13.82 0.68 -1.76
C GLN A 232 13.87 -0.19 -0.50
N ASN A 233 15.00 -0.87 -0.31
CA ASN A 233 15.31 -1.63 0.89
C ASN A 233 16.23 -0.83 1.80
N THR A 234 15.88 -0.67 3.07
CA THR A 234 16.70 0.00 4.07
C THR A 234 16.69 -0.71 5.41
N GLY A 235 17.82 -0.72 6.12
CA GLY A 235 17.89 -1.21 7.50
C GLY A 235 18.90 -0.47 8.35
N GLU A 236 18.61 -0.34 9.64
CA GLU A 236 19.39 0.40 10.63
C GLU A 236 19.84 -0.51 11.77
N PHE A 237 21.15 -0.56 12.01
CA PHE A 237 21.75 -1.43 13.02
C PHE A 237 22.74 -0.66 13.87
N LEU A 238 22.63 -0.78 15.20
CA LEU A 238 23.66 -0.26 16.09
C LEU A 238 24.94 -1.10 15.92
N ASP A 239 26.06 -0.44 15.70
CA ASP A 239 27.38 -1.06 15.58
C ASP A 239 28.43 -0.20 16.30
N ASP A 240 29.08 -0.75 17.31
CA ASP A 240 30.20 -0.11 18.01
C ASP A 240 31.55 -0.73 17.64
N SER A 241 31.56 -1.66 16.70
CA SER A 241 32.69 -2.52 16.35
C SER A 241 33.29 -2.25 14.97
N PHE A 242 32.83 -1.20 14.28
CA PHE A 242 33.22 -0.87 12.92
C PHE A 242 34.74 -0.80 12.71
N GLU A 243 35.23 -1.60 11.75
CA GLU A 243 36.62 -1.56 11.32
C GLU A 243 36.72 -1.52 9.79
N SER A 244 36.95 -0.32 9.22
CA SER A 244 37.06 -0.16 7.77
C SER A 244 38.15 -1.01 7.10
N SER A 245 39.13 -1.51 7.86
CA SER A 245 40.25 -2.29 7.32
C SER A 245 39.80 -3.64 6.76
N VAL A 246 38.84 -4.31 7.42
CA VAL A 246 38.35 -5.65 7.05
C VAL A 246 37.37 -5.62 5.88
N LEU A 247 36.81 -4.44 5.58
CA LEU A 247 35.78 -4.23 4.56
C LEU A 247 36.36 -3.90 3.18
N LYS A 248 37.65 -3.54 3.08
CA LYS A 248 38.27 -3.03 1.84
C LYS A 248 38.28 -4.02 0.68
N ASP A 249 38.21 -5.32 0.96
CA ASP A 249 38.23 -6.33 -0.08
C ASP A 249 36.89 -6.41 -0.81
N ALA A 250 35.77 -6.31 -0.09
CA ALA A 250 34.42 -6.33 -0.65
C ALA A 250 33.91 -4.94 -1.09
N PHE A 251 34.34 -3.87 -0.42
CA PHE A 251 33.74 -2.54 -0.58
C PHE A 251 34.71 -1.49 -1.13
N THR A 252 34.17 -0.58 -1.93
CA THR A 252 34.77 0.74 -2.18
C THR A 252 34.37 1.63 -1.01
N ILE A 253 35.36 2.19 -0.32
CA ILE A 253 35.15 2.96 0.92
C ILE A 253 35.47 4.43 0.68
N GLU A 254 34.51 5.27 1.02
CA GLU A 254 34.66 6.72 1.06
C GLU A 254 34.32 7.24 2.45
N TYR A 255 34.77 8.47 2.75
CA TYR A 255 34.57 9.08 4.05
C TYR A 255 34.25 10.56 3.92
N ALA A 256 33.15 10.99 4.53
CA ALA A 256 32.73 12.38 4.55
C ALA A 256 31.89 12.66 5.81
N HIS A 257 32.20 13.76 6.50
CA HIS A 257 31.41 14.25 7.65
C HIS A 257 31.19 13.19 8.75
N ASP A 258 32.24 12.47 9.15
CA ASP A 258 32.19 11.41 10.17
C ASP A 258 31.32 10.20 9.78
N VAL A 259 31.03 10.05 8.49
CA VAL A 259 30.30 8.92 7.91
C VAL A 259 31.18 8.21 6.87
N TYR A 260 31.25 6.89 6.95
CA TYR A 260 31.83 6.05 5.91
C TYR A 260 30.75 5.61 4.93
N ARG A 261 30.98 5.73 3.63
CA ARG A 261 30.15 5.11 2.57
C ARG A 261 30.85 3.86 2.06
N LEU A 262 30.15 2.73 2.09
CA LEU A 262 30.62 1.41 1.71
C LEU A 262 29.84 0.93 0.49
N SER A 263 30.37 1.17 -0.70
CA SER A 263 29.77 0.76 -1.97
C SER A 263 30.22 -0.66 -2.33
N LEU A 264 29.30 -1.61 -2.48
CA LEU A 264 29.64 -3.00 -2.83
C LEU A 264 30.18 -3.07 -4.27
N LYS A 265 31.43 -3.53 -4.46
CA LYS A 265 32.20 -3.32 -5.72
C LYS A 265 31.53 -3.81 -7.01
N ASP A 266 30.68 -4.83 -6.94
CA ASP A 266 30.01 -5.41 -8.12
C ASP A 266 28.50 -5.10 -8.16
N ARG A 267 27.98 -4.31 -7.22
CA ARG A 267 26.53 -4.05 -7.05
C ARG A 267 26.19 -2.63 -6.58
N SER A 268 27.16 -1.72 -6.55
CA SER A 268 26.92 -0.32 -6.18
C SER A 268 26.25 0.51 -7.26
N GLU A 269 26.15 -0.03 -8.48
CA GLU A 269 25.52 0.63 -9.63
C GLU A 269 24.11 0.08 -9.90
N PHE A 270 23.45 0.65 -10.91
CA PHE A 270 22.15 0.18 -11.41
C PHE A 270 22.21 -1.32 -11.77
N PRO A 271 21.18 -2.12 -11.43
CA PRO A 271 19.93 -1.73 -10.80
C PRO A 271 19.92 -1.82 -9.27
N HIS A 272 21.03 -2.25 -8.64
CA HIS A 272 21.03 -2.70 -7.25
C HIS A 272 21.35 -1.61 -6.23
N PHE A 273 22.25 -0.69 -6.57
CA PHE A 273 22.71 0.42 -5.71
C PHE A 273 22.96 -0.01 -4.25
N SER A 274 23.69 -1.11 -4.08
CA SER A 274 23.94 -1.75 -2.79
C SER A 274 25.04 -1.02 -2.02
N VAL A 275 24.64 -0.23 -1.02
CA VAL A 275 25.51 0.66 -0.26
C VAL A 275 25.17 0.59 1.23
N ALA A 276 26.20 0.57 2.07
CA ALA A 276 26.05 0.78 3.51
C ALA A 276 26.75 2.08 3.95
N TYR A 277 26.27 2.67 5.03
CA TYR A 277 26.81 3.88 5.63
C TYR A 277 27.04 3.62 7.10
N TYR A 278 28.24 3.97 7.59
CA TYR A 278 28.52 3.90 9.02
C TYR A 278 28.71 5.30 9.57
N ASP A 279 27.84 5.69 10.49
CA ASP A 279 27.87 6.97 11.21
C ASP A 279 28.62 6.80 12.53
N GLU A 280 29.80 7.41 12.64
CA GLU A 280 30.62 7.31 13.84
C GLU A 280 29.99 7.99 15.05
N SER A 281 29.18 9.02 14.83
CA SER A 281 28.59 9.82 15.90
C SER A 281 27.42 9.13 16.58
N GLU A 282 26.61 8.43 15.79
CA GLU A 282 25.45 7.66 16.25
C GLU A 282 25.79 6.18 16.50
N GLN A 283 26.98 5.71 16.07
CA GLN A 283 27.39 4.30 16.09
C GLN A 283 26.35 3.44 15.36
N LEU A 284 25.98 3.88 14.17
CA LEU A 284 24.88 3.33 13.39
C LEU A 284 25.38 2.87 12.01
N LEU A 285 25.10 1.62 11.67
CA LEU A 285 25.26 1.05 10.35
C LEU A 285 23.90 1.06 9.62
N PHE A 286 23.80 1.88 8.59
CA PHE A 286 22.62 2.02 7.74
C PHE A 286 22.86 1.31 6.40
N LEU A 287 21.99 0.39 6.01
CA LEU A 287 22.04 -0.34 4.74
C LEU A 287 20.99 0.21 3.78
N SER A 288 21.33 0.31 2.50
CA SER A 288 20.40 0.69 1.43
C SER A 288 20.66 -0.09 0.15
N ALA A 289 19.60 -0.54 -0.50
CA ALA A 289 19.64 -1.09 -1.85
C ALA A 289 18.30 -0.86 -2.57
N THR A 290 18.30 -0.91 -3.90
CA THR A 290 17.11 -0.67 -4.74
C THR A 290 16.49 -1.95 -5.32
N THR A 291 16.95 -3.11 -4.83
CA THR A 291 16.44 -4.44 -5.19
C THR A 291 16.63 -5.38 -4.01
N ASP A 292 15.82 -6.43 -3.91
CA ASP A 292 15.97 -7.46 -2.87
C ASP A 292 17.31 -8.19 -2.99
N ARG A 293 17.68 -8.60 -4.22
CA ARG A 293 18.98 -9.25 -4.47
C ARG A 293 20.17 -8.35 -4.16
N GLY A 294 20.04 -7.04 -4.33
CA GLY A 294 21.07 -6.08 -3.94
C GLY A 294 21.24 -6.02 -2.42
N TYR A 295 20.11 -5.96 -1.69
CA TYR A 295 20.11 -5.94 -0.23
C TYR A 295 20.69 -7.23 0.36
N ASP A 296 20.26 -8.40 -0.13
CA ASP A 296 20.77 -9.70 0.31
C ASP A 296 22.29 -9.80 0.10
N ALA A 297 22.79 -9.38 -1.06
CA ALA A 297 24.22 -9.40 -1.36
C ALA A 297 25.03 -8.43 -0.48
N LEU A 298 24.43 -7.30 -0.09
CA LEU A 298 25.03 -6.36 0.86
C LEU A 298 25.14 -6.99 2.25
N VAL A 299 24.07 -7.64 2.72
CA VAL A 299 24.04 -8.38 3.99
C VAL A 299 25.05 -9.52 3.99
N ASP A 300 25.12 -10.32 2.92
CA ASP A 300 26.10 -11.39 2.75
C ASP A 300 27.53 -10.87 2.88
N ALA A 301 27.87 -9.81 2.14
CA ALA A 301 29.22 -9.24 2.15
C ALA A 301 29.62 -8.68 3.53
N LEU A 302 28.68 -8.06 4.26
CA LEU A 302 28.93 -7.59 5.62
C LEU A 302 29.09 -8.78 6.59
N ASN A 303 28.23 -9.80 6.49
CA ASN A 303 28.31 -10.98 7.34
C ASN A 303 29.60 -11.78 7.11
N ASP A 304 30.09 -11.87 5.87
CA ASP A 304 31.39 -12.46 5.54
C ASP A 304 32.58 -11.68 6.16
N CYS A 305 32.39 -10.38 6.41
CA CYS A 305 33.35 -9.52 7.12
C CYS A 305 33.21 -9.57 8.65
N GLY A 306 32.32 -10.43 9.19
CA GLY A 306 32.20 -10.68 10.63
C GLY A 306 30.99 -10.06 11.30
N TYR A 307 30.09 -9.42 10.53
CA TYR A 307 28.80 -8.97 11.04
C TYR A 307 27.81 -10.14 11.18
N ASN A 308 26.65 -9.88 11.81
CA ASN A 308 25.54 -10.84 11.91
C ASN A 308 24.21 -10.12 11.73
N LEU A 309 24.02 -9.56 10.54
CA LEU A 309 22.85 -8.80 10.12
C LEU A 309 21.77 -9.73 9.57
N PRO A 310 20.47 -9.43 9.81
CA PRO A 310 19.37 -10.15 9.19
C PRO A 310 19.21 -9.75 7.71
N TYR A 311 18.57 -10.62 6.94
CA TYR A 311 18.21 -10.36 5.54
C TYR A 311 16.91 -9.54 5.40
N ASN A 312 16.10 -9.48 6.45
CA ASN A 312 14.87 -8.69 6.43
C ASN A 312 15.22 -7.22 6.65
N PRO A 313 14.97 -6.32 5.68
CA PRO A 313 15.15 -4.89 5.88
C PRO A 313 14.07 -4.34 6.83
N ASP A 314 14.35 -3.21 7.47
CA ASP A 314 13.36 -2.48 8.28
C ASP A 314 12.26 -1.91 7.37
N PHE A 315 12.64 -1.43 6.18
CA PHE A 315 11.70 -1.08 5.13
C PHE A 315 12.06 -1.75 3.82
N ARG A 316 11.04 -2.34 3.19
CA ARG A 316 10.98 -2.71 1.78
C ARG A 316 9.78 -1.99 1.19
N VAL A 317 10.00 -1.05 0.27
CA VAL A 317 8.91 -0.24 -0.29
C VAL A 317 9.00 -0.10 -1.80
N ASN A 318 7.88 -0.30 -2.47
CA ASN A 318 7.74 -0.09 -3.91
C ASN A 318 7.80 1.41 -4.25
N THR A 319 8.42 1.74 -5.38
CA THR A 319 8.47 3.14 -5.88
C THR A 319 7.08 3.74 -6.06
N ALA A 320 6.09 2.94 -6.47
CA ALA A 320 4.70 3.36 -6.57
C ALA A 320 4.14 3.82 -5.21
N MET A 321 4.44 3.11 -4.12
CA MET A 321 4.03 3.51 -2.78
C MET A 321 4.77 4.77 -2.34
N MET A 322 6.09 4.85 -2.51
CA MET A 322 6.88 6.05 -2.15
C MET A 322 6.28 7.33 -2.74
N ASN A 323 6.00 7.32 -4.06
CA ASN A 323 5.39 8.45 -4.76
C ASN A 323 3.98 8.75 -4.22
N THR A 324 3.18 7.71 -3.99
CA THR A 324 1.82 7.83 -3.45
C THR A 324 1.82 8.47 -2.06
N VAL A 325 2.74 8.06 -1.17
CA VAL A 325 2.89 8.63 0.16
C VAL A 325 3.26 10.11 0.08
N GLN A 326 4.24 10.46 -0.76
CA GLN A 326 4.67 11.86 -0.94
C GLN A 326 3.50 12.75 -1.40
N GLU A 327 2.71 12.29 -2.36
CA GLU A 327 1.54 13.03 -2.86
C GLU A 327 0.42 13.18 -1.82
N ILE A 328 0.09 12.10 -1.10
CA ILE A 328 -0.99 12.12 -0.10
C ILE A 328 -0.59 12.96 1.10
N LEU A 329 0.64 12.80 1.60
CA LEU A 329 1.12 13.45 2.82
C LEU A 329 1.75 14.82 2.57
N ARG A 330 2.08 15.16 1.32
CA ARG A 330 2.81 16.39 0.93
C ARG A 330 4.12 16.55 1.72
N LYS A 331 4.82 15.45 1.90
CA LYS A 331 6.11 15.41 2.57
C LYS A 331 7.11 14.72 1.67
N ASP A 332 8.32 15.25 1.65
CA ASP A 332 9.43 14.56 1.02
C ASP A 332 9.76 13.34 1.89
N ILE A 333 9.82 12.18 1.26
CA ILE A 333 10.20 10.94 1.90
C ILE A 333 11.69 10.78 1.65
N ASN A 334 12.50 10.93 2.70
CA ASN A 334 13.92 10.61 2.65
C ASN A 334 14.14 9.30 3.38
N LEU A 335 14.48 8.24 2.64
CA LEU A 335 14.81 6.93 3.21
C LEU A 335 16.30 6.75 3.41
N ASN A 336 17.16 7.58 2.80
CA ASN A 336 18.59 7.53 2.98
C ASN A 336 19.12 8.90 3.42
N PRO A 337 19.29 9.13 4.73
CA PRO A 337 19.74 10.43 5.24
C PRO A 337 21.20 10.76 4.90
N TYR A 338 21.98 9.79 4.45
CA TYR A 338 23.43 9.91 4.28
C TYR A 338 23.86 10.24 2.85
N GLU A 339 23.05 9.94 1.83
CA GLU A 339 23.45 10.09 0.43
C GLU A 339 23.90 11.53 0.08
N ASP A 340 23.21 12.53 0.64
CA ASP A 340 23.52 13.94 0.43
C ASP A 340 24.94 14.36 0.89
N LEU A 341 25.53 13.62 1.84
CA LEU A 341 26.87 13.92 2.37
C LEU A 341 27.97 13.69 1.32
N PHE A 342 27.69 12.81 0.34
CA PHE A 342 28.62 12.39 -0.70
C PHE A 342 28.35 13.09 -2.05
N LYS A 343 27.23 13.83 -2.17
CA LYS A 343 26.81 14.56 -3.39
C LYS A 343 27.78 15.60 -3.95
N LYS A 344 28.76 16.05 -3.15
CA LYS A 344 29.78 17.02 -3.58
C LYS A 344 31.10 16.39 -4.02
N MET A 345 31.28 15.06 -3.87
CA MET A 345 32.51 14.37 -4.27
C MET A 345 32.42 13.76 -5.67
N ASP A 346 31.23 13.35 -6.11
CA ASP A 346 30.99 12.87 -7.48
C ASP A 346 30.09 13.81 -8.27
N THR A 347 30.57 14.28 -9.42
CA THR A 347 29.78 15.13 -10.32
C THR A 347 28.89 14.34 -11.29
N LYS A 348 28.75 13.00 -11.10
CA LYS A 348 28.05 12.14 -12.06
C LYS A 348 27.06 11.10 -11.51
N GLU A 349 27.20 10.58 -10.28
CA GLU A 349 26.41 9.40 -9.84
C GLU A 349 25.49 9.65 -8.63
N SER A 350 25.78 10.63 -7.79
CA SER A 350 25.21 10.77 -6.44
C SER A 350 23.76 11.30 -6.37
N GLY A 351 22.93 11.05 -7.36
CA GLY A 351 21.50 11.37 -7.29
C GLY A 351 20.69 10.49 -8.21
N GLU A 352 21.33 9.49 -8.84
CA GLU A 352 20.74 8.71 -9.90
C GLU A 352 19.55 7.91 -9.39
N VAL A 353 19.56 7.40 -8.15
CA VAL A 353 18.41 6.68 -7.55
C VAL A 353 17.19 7.58 -7.36
N ASP A 354 17.34 8.72 -6.68
CA ASP A 354 16.24 9.70 -6.50
C ASP A 354 15.71 10.16 -7.86
N ASN A 355 16.62 10.44 -8.79
CA ASN A 355 16.31 10.85 -10.14
C ASN A 355 15.58 9.76 -10.93
N LEU A 356 15.93 8.50 -10.76
CA LEU A 356 15.33 7.36 -11.44
C LEU A 356 13.96 7.04 -10.83
N ASN A 357 13.79 7.16 -9.51
CA ASN A 357 12.48 7.11 -8.84
C ASN A 357 11.56 8.25 -9.30
N ASN A 358 12.08 9.47 -9.40
CA ASN A 358 11.34 10.62 -9.92
C ASN A 358 11.02 10.47 -11.42
N MET A 359 11.94 9.91 -12.19
CA MET A 359 11.73 9.62 -13.61
C MET A 359 10.64 8.56 -13.79
N LEU A 360 10.64 7.51 -12.96
CA LEU A 360 9.57 6.52 -12.92
C LEU A 360 8.23 7.18 -12.62
N ALA A 361 8.17 8.10 -11.65
CA ALA A 361 6.95 8.86 -11.37
C ALA A 361 6.41 9.61 -12.60
N GLU A 362 7.30 10.18 -13.42
CA GLU A 362 6.94 10.95 -14.62
C GLU A 362 6.60 10.05 -15.83
N ILE A 363 7.14 8.84 -15.88
CA ILE A 363 6.84 7.84 -16.92
C ILE A 363 5.40 7.32 -16.79
N LEU A 364 4.91 7.19 -15.55
CA LEU A 364 3.64 6.53 -15.25
C LEU A 364 2.41 7.20 -15.90
N PRO A 365 2.25 8.54 -15.90
CA PRO A 365 1.18 9.22 -16.62
C PRO A 365 1.14 8.93 -18.12
N ASP A 366 2.31 8.91 -18.78
CA ASP A 366 2.41 8.65 -20.22
C ASP A 366 2.00 7.21 -20.54
N LEU A 367 2.44 6.23 -19.74
CA LEU A 367 2.02 4.84 -19.87
C LEU A 367 0.50 4.68 -19.70
N ASN A 368 -0.08 5.32 -18.67
CA ASN A 368 -1.52 5.30 -18.43
C ASN A 368 -2.33 5.97 -19.55
N ALA A 369 -1.72 6.85 -20.33
CA ALA A 369 -2.33 7.51 -21.49
C ALA A 369 -2.12 6.74 -22.81
N GLY A 370 -1.45 5.57 -22.78
CA GLY A 370 -1.08 4.83 -23.98
C GLY A 370 -0.06 5.57 -24.85
N LEU A 371 0.78 6.42 -24.24
CA LEU A 371 1.82 7.20 -24.90
C LEU A 371 3.18 6.66 -24.50
N LYS A 372 4.03 6.33 -25.48
CA LYS A 372 5.38 5.88 -25.19
C LYS A 372 6.22 7.07 -24.68
N PRO A 373 6.75 7.02 -23.44
CA PRO A 373 7.55 8.12 -22.91
C PRO A 373 8.84 8.34 -23.72
N ASP A 374 9.28 9.60 -23.85
CA ASP A 374 10.51 9.95 -24.54
C ASP A 374 11.72 9.77 -23.60
N ALA A 375 12.41 8.62 -23.75
CA ALA A 375 13.56 8.26 -22.94
C ALA A 375 14.67 9.32 -22.93
N LYS A 376 14.91 9.98 -24.07
CA LYS A 376 15.97 10.97 -24.16
C LYS A 376 15.59 12.25 -23.41
N LYS A 377 14.34 12.67 -23.54
CA LYS A 377 13.82 13.83 -22.81
C LYS A 377 13.83 13.58 -21.31
N LEU A 378 13.38 12.40 -20.88
CA LEU A 378 13.33 12.02 -19.46
C LEU A 378 14.73 11.86 -18.85
N ALA A 379 15.65 11.19 -19.54
CA ALA A 379 17.05 11.09 -19.14
C ALA A 379 17.70 12.47 -18.92
N GLN A 380 17.42 13.42 -19.82
CA GLN A 380 17.91 14.80 -19.67
C GLN A 380 17.22 15.55 -18.53
N GLN A 381 15.92 15.36 -18.35
CA GLN A 381 15.13 16.03 -17.32
C GLN A 381 15.53 15.60 -15.90
N PHE A 382 15.77 14.30 -15.72
CA PHE A 382 16.09 13.73 -14.42
C PHE A 382 17.59 13.48 -14.25
N ASN A 383 18.45 13.81 -15.22
CA ASN A 383 19.89 13.54 -15.12
C ASN A 383 20.20 12.06 -14.83
N VAL A 384 19.56 11.17 -15.59
CA VAL A 384 19.79 9.71 -15.59
C VAL A 384 20.49 9.34 -16.91
N ASN A 385 21.26 8.25 -16.93
CA ASN A 385 21.83 7.73 -18.17
C ASN A 385 20.73 7.42 -19.21
N GLU A 386 20.90 7.89 -20.46
CA GLU A 386 19.91 7.69 -21.54
C GLU A 386 19.68 6.21 -21.87
N GLU A 387 20.70 5.36 -21.72
CA GLU A 387 20.59 3.92 -21.92
C GLU A 387 19.73 3.29 -20.83
N ASN A 388 20.02 3.55 -19.55
CA ASN A 388 19.21 3.09 -18.42
C ASN A 388 17.75 3.55 -18.53
N ALA A 389 17.53 4.82 -18.90
CA ALA A 389 16.19 5.35 -19.10
C ALA A 389 15.45 4.66 -20.25
N ARG A 390 16.16 4.36 -21.35
CA ARG A 390 15.57 3.66 -22.50
C ARG A 390 15.21 2.21 -22.16
N GLU A 391 16.10 1.49 -21.50
CA GLU A 391 15.86 0.11 -21.06
C GLU A 391 14.61 0.04 -20.18
N LEU A 392 14.54 0.87 -19.16
CA LEU A 392 13.41 0.95 -18.23
C LEU A 392 12.09 1.26 -18.95
N ILE A 393 12.09 2.25 -19.85
CA ILE A 393 10.90 2.63 -20.61
C ILE A 393 10.48 1.52 -21.58
N ASP A 394 11.43 0.86 -22.23
CA ASP A 394 11.12 -0.22 -23.17
C ASP A 394 10.52 -1.44 -22.45
N GLU A 395 11.01 -1.79 -21.25
CA GLU A 395 10.41 -2.84 -20.43
C GLU A 395 9.00 -2.49 -19.97
N LEU A 396 8.80 -1.27 -19.42
CA LEU A 396 7.48 -0.81 -18.99
C LEU A 396 6.51 -0.70 -20.16
N TRP A 397 6.94 -0.21 -21.33
CA TRP A 397 6.11 -0.11 -22.53
C TRP A 397 5.71 -1.49 -23.06
N LYS A 398 6.60 -2.48 -23.00
CA LYS A 398 6.27 -3.85 -23.41
C LYS A 398 5.18 -4.46 -22.54
N LYS A 399 5.19 -4.17 -21.24
CA LYS A 399 4.26 -4.72 -20.26
C LYS A 399 2.93 -3.96 -20.20
N TYR A 400 2.95 -2.63 -20.32
CA TYR A 400 1.78 -1.78 -20.07
C TYR A 400 1.35 -0.91 -21.27
N GLY A 401 2.18 -0.77 -22.31
CA GLY A 401 1.92 0.13 -23.45
C GLY A 401 0.92 -0.38 -24.50
N ASN A 402 0.36 -1.58 -24.32
CA ASN A 402 -0.64 -2.18 -25.21
C ASN A 402 -2.01 -2.36 -24.54
N LEU A 403 -2.24 -1.73 -23.38
CA LEU A 403 -3.53 -1.73 -22.69
C LEU A 403 -4.51 -0.74 -23.32
#